data_AF-A0A1T5LVT1-F1
#
_entry.id   AF-A0A1T5LVT1-F1
#
_cell.length_a   1.000
_cell.length_b   1.000
_cell.length_c   1.000
_cell.angle_alpha   90.00
_cell.angle_beta   90.00
_cell.angle_gamma   90.00
#
_symmetry.space_group_name_H-M   'P 1'
#
loop_
_entity.id
_entity.type
_entity.pdbx_description
1 polymer ?
#
loop_
_entity_poly.entity_id
_entity_poly.type
_entity_poly.pdbx_seq_one_letter_code
_entity_poly.pdbx_strand_id
1 'polypeptide(L)'
;MTTDIGSPPRLLLIEDDAISRQFMQAALEALPAQVDAVETAAQALALPGPYDLWLIDAHLPDGSGADLLAELRRRHPGVPALAHTADASASKRDALLAAGFARVVVKPLSAVELQEVAHAQLPLTKNPVWDEAGALRALNGNAEHVARLRALFLDELPVAVDSVRQAQSKGDSEKLRGTLHRLRASCGFVGAHQLAQAVSRLQREPESGSAMAEFLAASDNLGHAGVEAA
;
A
#
# COMPACT_ATOMS: atom_id res chain seq x y z
N MET A 1 26.33 -2.59 8.98
CA MET A 1 25.62 -2.00 7.82
C MET A 1 24.22 -1.72 8.30
N THR A 2 23.85 -0.44 8.41
CA THR A 2 22.52 -0.02 8.87
C THR A 2 21.50 -0.45 7.85
N THR A 3 20.63 -1.39 8.22
CA THR A 3 19.45 -1.81 7.48
C THR A 3 18.57 -0.59 7.25
N ASP A 4 18.47 -0.12 6.01
CA ASP A 4 17.57 0.97 5.63
C ASP A 4 16.14 0.43 5.73
N ILE A 5 15.53 0.56 6.90
CA ILE A 5 14.12 0.30 7.11
C ILE A 5 13.39 1.41 6.36
N GLY A 6 12.97 1.14 5.12
CA GLY A 6 12.33 2.14 4.27
C GLY A 6 11.25 2.91 5.02
N SER A 7 11.32 4.24 4.99
CA SER A 7 10.32 5.09 5.64
C SER A 7 8.94 4.86 5.01
N PRO A 8 7.87 4.76 5.81
CA PRO A 8 6.52 4.49 5.30
C PRO A 8 6.15 5.53 4.23
N PRO A 9 5.45 5.13 3.15
CA PRO A 9 4.95 6.05 2.14
C PRO A 9 4.15 7.18 2.77
N ARG A 10 4.27 8.39 2.23
CA ARG A 10 3.49 9.56 2.68
C ARG A 10 2.36 9.88 1.71
N LEU A 11 1.13 9.97 2.20
CA LEU A 11 -0.06 10.32 1.45
C LEU A 11 -0.54 11.70 1.89
N LEU A 12 -0.85 12.58 0.93
CA LEU A 12 -1.54 13.84 1.20
C LEU A 12 -3.00 13.74 0.74
N LEU A 13 -3.93 13.90 1.68
CA LEU A 13 -5.37 14.01 1.42
C LEU A 13 -5.77 15.49 1.42
N ILE A 14 -6.49 15.94 0.38
CA ILE A 14 -7.02 17.29 0.25
C ILE A 14 -8.54 17.18 0.04
N GLU A 15 -9.31 17.48 1.08
CA GLU A 15 -10.79 17.42 1.09
C GLU A 15 -11.33 18.48 2.06
N ASP A 16 -12.23 19.34 1.59
CA ASP A 16 -12.76 20.46 2.36
C ASP A 16 -13.87 20.05 3.34
N ASP A 17 -14.72 19.10 2.94
CA ASP A 17 -15.76 18.56 3.83
C ASP A 17 -15.14 17.81 5.01
N ALA A 18 -15.40 18.29 6.23
CA ALA A 18 -14.79 17.75 7.45
C ALA A 18 -15.17 16.28 7.71
N ILE A 19 -16.40 15.88 7.37
CA ILE A 19 -16.88 14.51 7.58
C ILE A 19 -16.19 13.57 6.59
N SER A 20 -16.18 13.94 5.31
CA SER A 20 -15.51 13.18 4.25
C SER A 20 -14.01 13.08 4.50
N ARG A 21 -13.36 14.18 4.91
CA ARG A 21 -11.94 14.21 5.26
C ARG A 21 -11.62 13.25 6.40
N GLN A 22 -12.38 13.28 7.49
CA GLN A 22 -12.17 12.36 8.62
C GLN A 22 -12.40 10.90 8.23
N PHE A 23 -13.46 10.61 7.48
CA PHE A 23 -13.74 9.25 7.01
C PHE A 23 -12.60 8.71 6.13
N MET A 24 -12.17 9.49 5.15
CA MET A 24 -11.11 9.09 4.23
C MET A 24 -9.77 8.98 4.93
N GLN A 25 -9.44 9.91 5.81
CA GLN A 25 -8.22 9.83 6.62
C GLN A 25 -8.18 8.53 7.42
N ALA A 26 -9.24 8.21 8.16
CA ALA A 26 -9.31 6.97 8.95
C ALA A 26 -9.21 5.71 8.07
N ALA A 27 -9.83 5.72 6.88
CA ALA A 27 -9.73 4.63 5.93
C ALA A 27 -8.32 4.49 5.33
N LEU A 28 -7.60 5.59 5.08
CA LEU A 28 -6.24 5.59 4.54
C LEU A 28 -5.16 5.31 5.59
N GLU A 29 -5.39 5.68 6.85
CA GLU A 29 -4.56 5.27 8.00
C GLU A 29 -4.59 3.74 8.20
N ALA A 30 -5.55 3.07 7.57
CA ALA A 30 -5.56 1.62 7.45
C ALA A 30 -4.57 1.04 6.42
N LEU A 31 -3.74 1.88 5.80
CA LEU A 31 -2.62 1.48 4.96
C LEU A 31 -1.30 1.64 5.73
N PRO A 32 -0.21 0.98 5.32
CA PRO A 32 1.14 1.21 5.87
C PRO A 32 1.72 2.57 5.44
N ALA A 33 0.94 3.65 5.48
CA ALA A 33 1.32 4.97 5.01
C ALA A 33 1.06 6.04 6.09
N GLN A 34 1.89 7.08 6.10
CA GLN A 34 1.61 8.29 6.86
C GLN A 34 0.65 9.16 6.07
N VAL A 35 -0.47 9.56 6.67
CA VAL A 35 -1.50 10.37 6.03
C VAL A 35 -1.48 11.77 6.64
N ASP A 36 -1.17 12.77 5.82
CA ASP A 36 -1.42 14.17 6.15
C ASP A 36 -2.73 14.58 5.46
N ALA A 37 -3.62 15.28 6.18
CA ALA A 37 -4.91 15.74 5.65
C ALA A 37 -5.03 17.26 5.76
N VAL A 38 -5.45 17.90 4.69
CA VAL A 38 -5.66 19.36 4.59
C VAL A 38 -6.98 19.66 3.88
N GLU A 39 -7.43 20.90 4.02
CA GLU A 39 -8.77 21.33 3.61
C GLU A 39 -8.74 22.16 2.32
N THR A 40 -7.59 22.73 1.96
CA THR A 40 -7.46 23.69 0.87
C THR A 40 -6.22 23.47 0.02
N ALA A 41 -6.25 23.96 -1.22
CA ALA A 41 -5.09 23.95 -2.10
C ALA A 41 -3.92 24.75 -1.51
N ALA A 42 -4.20 25.90 -0.88
CA ALA A 42 -3.18 26.73 -0.24
C ALA A 42 -2.44 25.97 0.89
N GLN A 43 -3.17 25.22 1.72
CA GLN A 43 -2.57 24.40 2.78
C GLN A 43 -1.70 23.27 2.18
N ALA A 44 -2.18 22.59 1.14
CA ALA A 44 -1.42 21.56 0.44
C ALA A 44 -0.09 22.10 -0.12
N LEU A 45 -0.11 23.30 -0.69
CA LEU A 45 1.07 23.96 -1.27
C LEU A 45 2.06 24.52 -0.24
N ALA A 46 1.64 24.72 1.00
CA ALA A 46 2.49 25.16 2.09
C ALA A 46 3.29 23.99 2.73
N LEU A 47 2.87 22.74 2.50
CA LEU A 47 3.55 21.58 3.07
C LEU A 47 4.86 21.29 2.32
N PRO A 48 5.96 20.98 3.04
CA PRO A 48 7.30 20.87 2.45
C PRO A 48 7.53 19.59 1.62
N GLY A 49 6.65 18.59 1.71
CA GLY A 49 6.82 17.30 1.03
C GLY A 49 8.10 16.54 1.48
N PRO A 50 8.56 15.54 0.71
CA PRO A 50 7.87 14.93 -0.43
C PRO A 50 6.74 13.99 0.02
N TYR A 51 5.76 13.82 -0.86
CA TYR A 51 4.71 12.82 -0.74
C TYR A 51 4.88 11.76 -1.83
N ASP A 52 4.33 10.58 -1.57
CA ASP A 52 4.36 9.43 -2.45
C ASP A 52 3.02 9.23 -3.18
N LEU A 53 1.94 9.85 -2.69
CA LEU A 53 0.61 9.85 -3.31
C LEU A 53 -0.16 11.10 -2.88
N TRP A 54 -0.90 11.68 -3.82
CA TRP A 54 -1.91 12.70 -3.54
C TRP A 54 -3.31 12.18 -3.79
N LEU A 55 -4.25 12.46 -2.88
CA LEU A 55 -5.67 12.26 -3.08
C LEU A 55 -6.36 13.63 -2.97
N ILE A 56 -6.86 14.14 -4.08
CA ILE A 56 -7.31 15.52 -4.23
C ILE A 56 -8.80 15.51 -4.57
N ASP A 57 -9.66 16.21 -3.80
CA ASP A 57 -11.01 16.52 -4.28
C ASP A 57 -10.93 17.40 -5.54
N ALA A 58 -11.66 17.01 -6.58
CA ALA A 58 -11.78 17.76 -7.81
C ALA A 58 -12.31 19.19 -7.59
N HIS A 59 -13.07 19.43 -6.52
CA HIS A 59 -13.58 20.75 -6.14
C HIS A 59 -13.02 21.13 -4.77
N LEU A 60 -12.29 22.24 -4.72
CA LEU A 60 -11.77 22.83 -3.49
C LEU A 60 -12.33 24.24 -3.32
N PRO A 61 -12.45 24.75 -2.08
CA PRO A 61 -13.00 26.08 -1.82
C PRO A 61 -12.14 27.21 -2.40
N ASP A 62 -10.86 26.96 -2.64
CA ASP A 62 -9.88 27.92 -3.14
C ASP A 62 -9.34 27.60 -4.55
N GLY A 63 -9.96 26.65 -5.25
CA GLY A 63 -9.60 26.35 -6.64
C GLY A 63 -10.07 24.99 -7.15
N SER A 64 -9.58 24.62 -8.33
CA SER A 64 -9.81 23.29 -8.92
C SER A 64 -8.71 22.32 -8.49
N GLY A 65 -9.08 21.06 -8.23
CA GLY A 65 -8.11 19.99 -7.97
C GLY A 65 -7.11 19.79 -9.12
N ALA A 66 -7.50 20.10 -10.36
CA ALA A 66 -6.61 20.05 -11.52
C ALA A 66 -5.55 21.18 -11.52
N ASP A 67 -5.92 22.37 -11.04
CA ASP A 67 -4.99 23.50 -10.92
C ASP A 67 -3.98 23.24 -9.80
N LEU A 68 -4.45 22.70 -8.67
CA LEU A 68 -3.59 22.22 -7.59
C LEU A 68 -2.63 21.13 -8.08
N LEU A 69 -3.12 20.14 -8.83
CA LEU A 69 -2.29 19.09 -9.40
C LEU A 69 -1.19 19.67 -10.30
N ALA A 70 -1.52 20.65 -11.15
CA ALA A 70 -0.53 21.30 -12.00
C ALA A 70 0.59 21.96 -11.18
N GLU A 71 0.23 22.66 -10.11
CA GLU A 71 1.20 23.31 -9.22
C GLU A 71 2.08 22.30 -8.47
N LEU A 72 1.47 21.25 -7.89
CA LEU A 72 2.18 20.20 -7.17
C LEU A 72 3.17 19.45 -8.09
N ARG A 73 2.77 19.17 -9.34
CA ARG A 73 3.63 18.53 -10.35
C ARG A 73 4.84 19.35 -10.75
N ARG A 74 4.78 20.69 -10.72
CA ARG A 74 5.98 21.51 -10.98
C ARG A 74 7.07 21.26 -9.94
N ARG A 75 6.68 20.94 -8.70
CA ARG A 75 7.60 20.65 -7.59
C ARG A 75 7.97 19.17 -7.52
N HIS A 76 7.02 18.29 -7.84
CA HIS A 76 7.17 16.83 -7.72
C HIS A 76 6.55 16.10 -8.94
N PRO A 77 7.22 16.07 -10.10
CA PRO A 77 6.64 15.62 -11.37
C PRO A 77 6.27 14.13 -11.44
N GLY A 78 6.84 13.30 -10.56
CA GLY A 78 6.66 11.84 -10.57
C GLY A 78 5.64 11.30 -9.56
N VAL A 79 5.01 12.15 -8.75
CA VAL A 79 4.09 11.70 -7.70
C VAL A 79 2.71 11.41 -8.32
N PRO A 80 2.16 10.20 -8.16
CA PRO A 80 0.82 9.89 -8.63
C PRO A 80 -0.23 10.69 -7.86
N ALA A 81 -1.32 11.03 -8.55
CA ALA A 81 -2.45 11.76 -7.98
C ALA A 81 -3.77 11.05 -8.30
N LEU A 82 -4.63 10.94 -7.31
CA LEU A 82 -5.99 10.44 -7.43
C LEU A 82 -6.97 11.60 -7.30
N ALA A 83 -7.90 11.71 -8.24
CA ALA A 83 -9.00 12.65 -8.13
C ALA A 83 -10.16 11.99 -7.39
N HIS A 84 -10.72 12.66 -6.40
CA HIS A 84 -11.96 12.31 -5.75
C HIS A 84 -13.08 13.25 -6.24
N THR A 85 -14.22 12.74 -6.69
CA THR A 85 -15.26 13.62 -7.26
C THR A 85 -16.67 13.05 -7.09
N ALA A 86 -17.67 13.92 -6.91
CA ALA A 86 -19.08 13.53 -6.96
C ALA A 86 -19.62 13.35 -8.40
N ASP A 87 -18.92 13.88 -9.41
CA ASP A 87 -19.38 13.84 -10.80
C ASP A 87 -18.91 12.55 -11.50
N ALA A 88 -19.86 11.66 -11.76
CA ALA A 88 -19.61 10.38 -12.42
C ALA A 88 -19.55 10.46 -13.95
N SER A 89 -19.78 11.63 -14.56
CA SER A 89 -19.87 11.79 -16.01
C SER A 89 -18.56 11.41 -16.72
N ALA A 90 -18.70 10.84 -17.92
CA ALA A 90 -17.55 10.46 -18.74
C ALA A 90 -16.68 11.68 -19.08
N SER A 91 -17.30 12.80 -19.47
CA SER A 91 -16.60 14.03 -19.81
C SER A 91 -15.76 14.59 -18.66
N LYS A 92 -16.28 14.61 -17.43
CA LYS A 92 -15.52 15.11 -16.27
C LYS A 92 -14.38 14.16 -15.90
N ARG A 93 -14.64 12.84 -15.94
CA ARG A 93 -13.61 11.82 -15.73
C ARG A 93 -12.48 11.97 -16.74
N ASP A 94 -12.80 12.09 -18.01
CA ASP A 94 -11.82 12.24 -19.10
C ASP A 94 -11.02 13.54 -18.95
N ALA A 95 -11.66 14.64 -18.53
CA ALA A 95 -10.97 15.89 -18.26
C ALA A 95 -9.96 15.79 -17.09
N LEU A 96 -10.31 15.09 -16.01
CA LEU A 96 -9.40 14.87 -14.88
C LEU A 96 -8.23 13.96 -15.29
N LEU A 97 -8.49 12.90 -16.05
CA LEU A 97 -7.43 12.05 -16.60
C LEU A 97 -6.53 12.83 -17.56
N ALA A 98 -7.08 13.71 -18.39
CA ALA A 98 -6.31 14.58 -19.29
C ALA A 98 -5.48 15.64 -18.55
N ALA A 99 -5.96 16.13 -17.40
CA ALA A 99 -5.16 16.95 -16.48
C ALA A 99 -4.00 16.16 -15.85
N GLY A 100 -4.05 14.82 -15.95
CA GLY A 100 -3.00 13.87 -15.63
C GLY A 100 -3.07 13.30 -14.21
N PHE A 101 -4.28 13.23 -13.65
CA PHE A 101 -4.56 12.31 -12.56
C PHE A 101 -4.34 10.86 -13.01
N ALA A 102 -3.75 10.03 -12.16
CA ALA A 102 -3.53 8.61 -12.43
C ALA A 102 -4.83 7.81 -12.41
N ARG A 103 -5.78 8.21 -11.54
CA ARG A 103 -7.11 7.61 -11.47
C ARG A 103 -8.14 8.61 -10.95
N VAL A 104 -9.40 8.40 -11.35
CA VAL A 104 -10.56 9.13 -10.84
C VAL A 104 -11.40 8.19 -10.00
N VAL A 105 -11.77 8.65 -8.81
CA VAL A 105 -12.54 7.93 -7.81
C VAL A 105 -13.83 8.69 -7.55
N VAL A 106 -14.96 8.03 -7.75
CA VAL A 106 -16.27 8.68 -7.73
C VAL A 106 -16.94 8.45 -6.38
N LYS A 107 -17.51 9.51 -5.79
CA LYS A 107 -18.31 9.47 -4.56
C LYS A 107 -19.68 8.78 -4.84
N PRO A 108 -20.24 8.00 -3.91
CA PRO A 108 -19.66 7.58 -2.64
C PRO A 108 -18.65 6.43 -2.82
N LEU A 109 -17.66 6.38 -1.95
CA LEU A 109 -16.61 5.37 -1.96
C LEU A 109 -16.56 4.66 -0.61
N SER A 110 -16.50 3.33 -0.61
CA SER A 110 -16.30 2.57 0.62
C SER A 110 -14.85 2.67 1.12
N ALA A 111 -14.63 2.40 2.42
CA ALA A 111 -13.28 2.38 2.99
C ALA A 111 -12.37 1.34 2.30
N VAL A 112 -12.93 0.19 1.92
CA VAL A 112 -12.20 -0.88 1.22
C VAL A 112 -11.78 -0.44 -0.17
N GLU A 113 -12.69 0.16 -0.95
CA GLU A 113 -12.35 0.65 -2.29
C GLU A 113 -11.31 1.77 -2.22
N LEU A 114 -11.39 2.67 -1.22
CA LEU A 114 -10.38 3.71 -1.02
C LEU A 114 -9.00 3.12 -0.74
N GLN A 115 -8.94 2.13 0.16
CA GLN A 115 -7.72 1.42 0.52
C GLN A 115 -7.12 0.72 -0.70
N GLU A 116 -7.91 -0.04 -1.46
CA GLU A 116 -7.44 -0.76 -2.65
C GLU A 116 -6.85 0.20 -3.69
N VAL A 117 -7.52 1.31 -3.94
CA VAL A 117 -7.12 2.27 -4.97
C VAL A 117 -5.87 3.05 -4.55
N ALA A 118 -5.81 3.51 -3.31
CA ALA A 118 -4.62 4.17 -2.79
C ALA A 118 -3.43 3.20 -2.72
N HIS A 119 -3.66 1.99 -2.23
CA HIS A 119 -2.63 0.96 -2.11
C HIS A 119 -1.98 0.63 -3.47
N ALA A 120 -2.78 0.53 -4.53
CA ALA A 120 -2.28 0.27 -5.88
C ALA A 120 -1.37 1.38 -6.46
N GLN A 121 -1.35 2.57 -5.85
CA GLN A 121 -0.59 3.74 -6.31
C GLN A 121 0.61 4.07 -5.43
N LEU A 122 0.69 3.49 -4.22
CA LEU A 122 1.82 3.72 -3.32
C LEU A 122 3.07 2.98 -3.84
N PRO A 123 4.27 3.61 -3.73
CA PRO A 123 5.51 2.98 -4.13
C PRO A 123 5.83 1.77 -3.25
N LEU A 124 5.98 0.62 -3.89
CA LEU A 124 6.26 -0.67 -3.23
C LEU A 124 7.60 -0.68 -2.48
N THR A 125 8.54 0.17 -2.88
CA THR A 125 9.93 0.23 -2.37
C THR A 125 10.07 0.88 -0.99
N LYS A 126 8.99 1.44 -0.44
CA LYS A 126 8.96 2.12 0.86
C LYS A 126 8.14 1.40 1.93
N ASN A 127 7.55 0.25 1.61
CA ASN A 127 6.78 -0.49 2.60
C ASN A 127 7.73 -1.02 3.68
N PRO A 128 7.39 -0.88 4.98
CA PRO A 128 8.17 -1.48 6.04
C PRO A 128 8.16 -3.01 5.88
N VAL A 129 9.23 -3.67 6.32
CA VAL A 129 9.30 -5.15 6.34
C VAL A 129 8.14 -5.73 7.16
N TRP A 130 7.78 -5.04 8.24
CA TRP A 130 6.60 -5.30 9.06
C TRP A 130 5.63 -4.11 9.03
N ASP A 131 4.44 -4.31 8.48
CA ASP A 131 3.32 -3.38 8.62
C ASP A 131 2.68 -3.55 10.02
N GLU A 132 3.23 -2.82 11.00
CA GLU A 132 2.72 -2.82 12.38
C GLU A 132 1.26 -2.40 12.45
N ALA A 133 0.92 -1.33 11.75
CA ALA A 133 -0.43 -0.78 11.76
C ALA A 133 -1.42 -1.79 11.15
N GLY A 134 -1.04 -2.45 10.05
CA GLY A 134 -1.83 -3.50 9.40
C GLY A 134 -2.03 -4.72 10.28
N ALA A 135 -0.97 -5.19 10.92
CA ALA A 135 -1.05 -6.32 11.84
C ALA A 135 -1.96 -6.02 13.04
N LEU A 136 -1.82 -4.83 13.64
CA LEU A 136 -2.68 -4.38 14.72
C LEU A 136 -4.14 -4.31 14.28
N ARG A 137 -4.44 -3.74 13.11
CA ARG A 137 -5.81 -3.73 12.57
C ARG A 137 -6.37 -5.14 12.38
N ALA A 138 -5.59 -6.05 11.83
CA ALA A 138 -6.00 -7.45 11.62
C ALA A 138 -6.32 -8.18 12.94
N LEU A 139 -5.73 -7.75 14.06
CA LEU A 139 -5.88 -8.34 15.39
C LEU A 139 -6.55 -7.40 16.40
N ASN A 140 -7.40 -6.47 15.93
CA ASN A 140 -8.18 -5.55 16.77
C ASN A 140 -7.36 -4.76 17.79
N GLY A 141 -6.16 -4.31 17.41
CA GLY A 141 -5.24 -3.52 18.22
C GLY A 141 -4.42 -4.32 19.24
N ASN A 142 -4.45 -5.65 19.20
CA ASN A 142 -3.75 -6.48 20.18
C ASN A 142 -2.28 -6.71 19.81
N ALA A 143 -1.39 -5.84 20.29
CA ALA A 143 0.05 -5.89 20.04
C ALA A 143 0.71 -7.19 20.54
N GLU A 144 0.30 -7.73 21.70
CA GLU A 144 0.84 -9.01 22.21
C GLU A 144 0.49 -10.17 21.28
N HIS A 145 -0.73 -10.18 20.74
CA HIS A 145 -1.16 -11.18 19.79
C HIS A 145 -0.41 -11.05 18.46
N VAL A 146 -0.16 -9.82 17.99
CA VAL A 146 0.69 -9.56 16.81
C VAL A 146 2.08 -10.16 17.01
N ALA A 147 2.72 -9.88 18.14
CA ALA A 147 4.05 -10.39 18.44
C ALA A 147 4.08 -11.93 18.49
N ARG A 148 3.09 -12.56 19.12
CA ARG A 148 2.97 -14.02 19.18
C ARG A 148 2.78 -14.65 17.78
N LEU A 149 1.91 -14.07 16.94
CA LEU A 149 1.71 -14.57 15.59
C LEU A 149 2.93 -14.37 14.70
N ARG A 150 3.68 -13.27 14.88
CA ARG A 150 4.95 -13.05 14.17
C ARG A 150 6.00 -14.09 14.53
N ALA A 151 6.13 -14.44 15.81
CA ALA A 151 7.05 -15.50 16.23
C ALA A 151 6.70 -16.84 15.57
N LEU A 152 5.43 -17.26 15.63
CA LEU A 152 4.96 -18.48 14.96
C LEU A 152 5.19 -18.44 13.44
N PHE A 153 4.91 -17.29 12.83
CA PHE A 153 5.11 -17.11 11.39
C PHE A 153 6.59 -17.24 10.99
N LEU A 154 7.50 -16.66 11.77
CA LEU A 154 8.94 -16.75 11.53
C LEU A 154 9.49 -18.17 11.72
N ASP A 155 8.96 -18.93 12.69
CA ASP A 155 9.31 -20.33 12.88
C ASP A 155 8.86 -21.21 11.69
N GLU A 156 7.68 -20.93 11.12
CA GLU A 156 7.13 -21.71 10.00
C GLU A 156 7.66 -21.28 8.62
N LEU A 157 8.12 -20.03 8.49
CA LEU A 157 8.50 -19.44 7.20
C LEU A 157 9.58 -20.24 6.45
N PRO A 158 10.68 -20.70 7.07
CA PRO A 158 11.70 -21.50 6.37
C PRO A 158 11.14 -22.78 5.74
N VAL A 159 10.24 -23.47 6.47
CA VAL A 159 9.60 -24.71 5.99
C VAL A 159 8.69 -24.43 4.79
N ALA A 160 7.97 -23.30 4.82
CA ALA A 160 7.14 -22.87 3.71
C ALA A 160 7.97 -22.50 2.48
N VAL A 161 9.08 -21.76 2.66
CA VAL A 161 10.02 -21.39 1.59
C VAL A 161 10.62 -22.62 0.94
N ASP A 162 11.10 -23.59 1.73
CA ASP A 162 11.64 -24.85 1.21
C ASP A 162 10.58 -25.66 0.45
N SER A 163 9.34 -25.68 0.95
CA SER A 163 8.23 -26.34 0.26
C SER A 163 7.93 -25.69 -1.10
N VAL A 164 7.99 -24.37 -1.20
CA VAL A 164 7.85 -23.61 -2.45
C VAL A 164 8.99 -23.93 -3.42
N ARG A 165 10.25 -23.90 -2.96
CA ARG A 165 11.43 -24.23 -3.79
C ARG A 165 11.35 -25.65 -4.35
N GLN A 166 11.01 -26.62 -3.51
CA GLN A 166 10.86 -28.01 -3.93
C GLN A 166 9.74 -28.18 -4.94
N ALA A 167 8.56 -27.58 -4.70
CA ALA A 167 7.44 -27.67 -5.62
C ALA A 167 7.79 -27.08 -6.99
N GLN A 168 8.48 -25.93 -7.03
CA GLN A 168 8.93 -25.34 -8.29
C GLN A 168 9.93 -26.24 -9.02
N SER A 169 10.94 -26.78 -8.32
CA SER A 169 11.94 -27.67 -8.93
C SER A 169 11.36 -28.96 -9.51
N LYS A 170 10.25 -29.44 -8.95
CA LYS A 170 9.55 -30.67 -9.36
C LYS A 170 8.41 -30.43 -10.35
N GLY A 171 8.10 -29.17 -10.67
CA GLY A 171 6.93 -28.81 -11.48
C GLY A 171 5.59 -29.11 -10.80
N ASP A 172 5.57 -29.26 -9.47
CA ASP A 172 4.37 -29.59 -8.70
C ASP A 172 3.52 -28.34 -8.48
N SER A 173 2.74 -28.00 -9.51
CA SER A 173 1.91 -26.79 -9.56
C SER A 173 0.83 -26.75 -8.48
N GLU A 174 0.29 -27.91 -8.09
CA GLU A 174 -0.75 -27.99 -7.07
C GLU A 174 -0.17 -27.65 -5.69
N LYS A 175 0.95 -28.29 -5.32
CA LYS A 175 1.64 -28.02 -4.05
C LYS A 175 2.17 -26.60 -3.98
N LEU A 176 2.71 -26.06 -5.08
CA LEU A 176 3.17 -24.68 -5.17
C LEU A 176 2.01 -23.72 -4.87
N ARG A 177 0.89 -23.85 -5.59
CA ARG A 177 -0.29 -22.99 -5.40
C ARG A 177 -0.85 -23.09 -3.99
N GLY A 178 -0.96 -24.30 -3.43
CA GLY A 178 -1.48 -24.51 -2.08
C GLY A 178 -0.59 -23.90 -0.99
N THR A 179 0.74 -24.01 -1.13
CA THR A 179 1.69 -23.42 -0.19
C THR A 179 1.65 -21.90 -0.26
N LEU A 180 1.70 -21.32 -1.46
CA LEU A 180 1.60 -19.88 -1.67
C LEU A 180 0.28 -19.31 -1.15
N HIS A 181 -0.84 -20.03 -1.34
CA HIS A 181 -2.14 -19.59 -0.85
C HIS A 181 -2.18 -19.45 0.68
N ARG A 182 -1.70 -20.48 1.41
CA ARG A 182 -1.61 -20.43 2.88
C ARG A 182 -0.68 -19.31 3.35
N LEU A 183 0.50 -19.20 2.72
CA LEU A 183 1.48 -18.18 3.10
C LEU A 183 0.93 -16.76 2.92
N ARG A 184 0.22 -16.49 1.80
CA ARG A 184 -0.45 -15.21 1.55
C ARG A 184 -1.45 -14.86 2.65
N ALA A 185 -2.25 -15.84 3.08
CA ALA A 185 -3.26 -15.64 4.13
C ALA A 185 -2.58 -15.26 5.46
N SER A 186 -1.52 -15.97 5.85
CA SER A 186 -0.78 -15.69 7.08
C SER A 186 -0.12 -14.32 7.07
N CYS A 187 0.40 -13.86 5.91
CA CYS A 187 1.04 -12.54 5.80
C CYS A 187 0.12 -11.39 6.24
N GLY A 188 -1.19 -11.51 6.03
CA GLY A 188 -2.16 -10.47 6.42
C GLY A 188 -2.26 -10.26 7.93
N PHE A 189 -2.14 -11.32 8.73
CA PHE A 189 -2.25 -11.24 10.19
C PHE A 189 -0.99 -10.67 10.86
N VAL A 190 0.17 -10.85 10.22
CA VAL A 190 1.47 -10.46 10.79
C VAL A 190 2.04 -9.17 10.20
N GLY A 191 1.37 -8.62 9.17
CA GLY A 191 1.83 -7.41 8.47
C GLY A 191 3.01 -7.67 7.53
N ALA A 192 3.21 -8.89 7.03
CA ALA A 192 4.31 -9.24 6.12
C ALA A 192 3.99 -8.84 4.67
N HIS A 193 3.78 -7.55 4.45
CA HIS A 193 3.18 -7.03 3.22
C HIS A 193 4.02 -7.28 1.97
N GLN A 194 5.35 -7.03 2.05
CA GLN A 194 6.27 -7.27 0.93
C GLN A 194 6.25 -8.74 0.48
N LEU A 195 6.22 -9.67 1.44
CA LEU A 195 6.11 -11.09 1.14
C LEU A 195 4.75 -11.46 0.55
N ALA A 196 3.65 -10.88 1.04
CA ALA A 196 2.32 -11.10 0.49
C ALA A 196 2.24 -10.70 -1.00
N GLN A 197 2.91 -9.61 -1.37
CA GLN A 197 3.01 -9.14 -2.76
C GLN A 197 3.86 -10.10 -3.61
N ALA A 198 5.03 -10.48 -3.13
CA ALA A 198 5.91 -11.40 -3.84
C ALA A 198 5.25 -12.78 -4.05
N VAL A 199 4.53 -13.28 -3.04
CA VAL A 199 3.70 -14.48 -3.12
C VAL A 199 2.60 -14.33 -4.18
N SER A 200 1.89 -13.20 -4.19
CA SER A 200 0.82 -12.95 -5.17
C SER A 200 1.35 -12.88 -6.60
N ARG A 201 2.54 -12.30 -6.80
CA ARG A 201 3.21 -12.28 -8.11
C ARG A 201 3.60 -13.69 -8.54
N LEU A 202 4.25 -14.46 -7.67
CA LEU A 202 4.64 -15.83 -7.97
C LEU A 202 3.43 -16.74 -8.24
N GLN A 203 2.28 -16.48 -7.63
CA GLN A 203 1.03 -17.18 -7.97
C GLN A 203 0.54 -16.88 -9.40
N ARG A 204 0.68 -15.65 -9.88
CA ARG A 204 0.34 -15.26 -11.26
C ARG A 204 1.35 -15.76 -12.28
N GLU A 205 2.62 -15.80 -11.89
CA GLU A 205 3.77 -16.09 -12.75
C GLU A 205 4.62 -17.22 -12.15
N PRO A 206 4.09 -18.46 -12.00
CA PRO A 206 4.75 -19.54 -11.25
C PRO A 206 6.07 -20.03 -11.86
N GLU A 207 6.25 -19.84 -13.16
CA GLU A 207 7.47 -20.21 -13.89
C GLU A 207 8.50 -19.07 -13.94
N SER A 208 8.16 -17.88 -13.42
CA SER A 208 9.04 -16.72 -13.49
C SER A 208 10.18 -16.80 -12.48
N GLY A 209 11.41 -16.89 -12.98
CA GLY A 209 12.62 -16.83 -12.17
C GLY A 209 12.76 -15.51 -11.39
N SER A 210 12.29 -14.39 -11.95
CA SER A 210 12.31 -13.10 -11.24
C SER A 210 11.29 -13.07 -10.12
N ALA A 211 10.08 -13.61 -10.33
CA ALA A 211 9.07 -13.70 -9.28
C ALA A 211 9.53 -14.61 -8.13
N MET A 212 10.24 -15.71 -8.45
CA MET A 212 10.86 -16.57 -7.43
C MET A 212 11.96 -15.83 -6.66
N ALA A 213 12.86 -15.12 -7.36
CA ALA A 213 13.92 -14.36 -6.71
C ALA A 213 13.36 -13.29 -5.74
N GLU A 214 12.31 -12.57 -6.15
CA GLU A 214 11.62 -11.59 -5.30
C GLU A 214 10.97 -12.24 -4.07
N PHE A 215 10.33 -13.40 -4.25
CA PHE A 215 9.77 -14.17 -3.14
C PHE A 215 10.83 -14.56 -2.11
N LEU A 216 11.99 -15.04 -2.58
CA LEU A 216 13.09 -15.43 -1.70
C LEU A 216 13.68 -14.22 -0.98
N ALA A 217 13.94 -13.12 -1.69
CA ALA A 217 14.46 -11.90 -1.10
C ALA A 217 13.51 -11.33 -0.03
N ALA A 218 12.20 -11.30 -0.29
CA ALA A 218 11.21 -10.85 0.68
C ALA A 218 11.18 -11.76 1.92
N SER A 219 11.31 -13.08 1.73
CA SER A 219 11.34 -14.05 2.84
C SER A 219 12.60 -13.88 3.70
N ASP A 220 13.76 -13.69 3.08
CA ASP A 220 15.03 -13.47 3.77
C ASP A 220 15.00 -12.16 4.57
N ASN A 221 14.47 -11.07 3.98
CA ASN A 221 14.35 -9.78 4.66
C ASN A 221 13.50 -9.86 5.94
N LEU A 222 12.40 -10.61 5.90
CA LEU A 222 11.55 -10.87 7.08
C LEU A 222 12.29 -11.64 8.18
N GLY A 223 13.06 -12.66 7.80
CA GLY A 223 13.88 -13.43 8.72
C GLY A 223 14.90 -12.55 9.47
N HIS A 224 15.59 -11.66 8.76
CA HIS A 224 16.56 -10.74 9.37
C HIS A 224 15.89 -9.70 10.28
N ALA A 225 14.77 -9.10 9.84
CA ALA A 225 14.04 -8.11 10.64
C ALA A 225 13.40 -8.72 11.90
N GLY A 226 13.08 -10.01 11.90
CA GLY A 226 12.58 -10.72 13.08
C GLY A 226 13.62 -10.94 14.18
N VAL A 227 14.90 -11.06 13.82
CA VAL A 227 16.01 -11.25 14.76
C VAL A 227 16.42 -9.93 15.43
N GLU A 228 16.24 -8.79 14.76
CA GLU A 228 16.57 -7.46 15.31
C GLU A 228 15.49 -6.90 16.25
N ALA A 229 14.28 -7.47 16.25
CA ALA A 229 13.14 -7.02 17.05
C ALA A 229 12.91 -7.84 18.35
N ALA A 230 13.69 -8.91 18.55
CA ALA A 230 13.64 -9.81 19.72
C ALA A 230 14.78 -9.54 20.70
#